data_AF-U6KDL6-F1
#
_entry.id   AF-U6KDL6-F1
#
_cell.length_a   1.000
_cell.length_b   1.000
_cell.length_c   1.000
_cell.angle_alpha   90.00
_cell.angle_beta   90.00
_cell.angle_gamma   90.00
#
_symmetry.space_group_name_H-M   'P 1'
#
loop_
_entity.id
_entity.type
_entity.pdbx_description
1 polymer ?
#
loop_
_entity_poly.entity_id
_entity_poly.type
_entity_poly.pdbx_seq_one_letter_code
_entity_poly.pdbx_strand_id
1 'polypeptide(L)'
;MGGSLPSACSVVYHQGFCCLAAPSQESGSAEQLASSTELPTDATVISHFKWLGELFPDIPESILRTHPFYRHPQNEHIRISRSFDARSRLRPPAQKSPGPALTVCKEILKKLSLSPQDLMQLLKQAERLYGYASQTMALNYRRAQPLYAIETLGAIFLVLDTLYCAAEVLGDYSMKQDWWPSIVHRIEAARFVPKKEHLRCDKSVRNLHIALTLDAALEYYRKGIRPPLLMVIGLKEALFCGPGSTRFKSPQWDPWRQDAAQWRVSIQPILAKIKFSTVWMGGKG
;
A
#
# COMPACT_ATOMS: atom_id res chain seq x y z
N MET A 1 -63.69 35.63 29.01
CA MET A 1 -63.43 36.25 27.70
C MET A 1 -62.34 35.41 27.05
N GLY A 2 -62.64 34.33 26.32
CA GLY A 2 -63.24 34.29 24.98
C GLY A 2 -62.11 34.59 23.97
N GLY A 3 -61.70 33.76 23.02
CA GLY A 3 -62.14 32.47 22.49
C GLY A 3 -61.36 32.21 21.17
N SER A 4 -61.51 31.01 20.62
CA SER A 4 -61.31 30.64 19.19
C SER A 4 -59.91 30.23 18.68
N LEU A 5 -59.73 28.90 18.60
CA LEU A 5 -59.26 28.14 17.41
C LEU A 5 -60.33 28.21 16.28
N PRO A 6 -60.12 27.80 15.00
CA PRO A 6 -59.41 26.60 14.53
C PRO A 6 -58.61 26.79 13.20
N SER A 7 -57.86 25.82 12.67
CA SER A 7 -58.38 24.76 11.79
C SER A 7 -57.27 23.80 11.34
N ALA A 8 -57.64 22.52 11.34
CA ALA A 8 -56.88 21.39 10.84
C ALA A 8 -56.92 21.28 9.30
N CYS A 9 -56.00 20.49 8.74
CA CYS A 9 -56.29 19.68 7.57
C CYS A 9 -55.45 18.39 7.63
N SER A 10 -56.12 17.28 7.92
CA SER A 10 -55.65 15.91 7.72
C SER A 10 -56.31 15.37 6.46
N VAL A 11 -55.57 14.64 5.62
CA VAL A 11 -56.18 13.65 4.73
C VAL A 11 -55.37 12.36 4.81
N VAL A 12 -56.04 11.35 5.35
CA VAL A 12 -55.73 9.92 5.27
C VAL A 12 -56.54 9.36 4.09
N TYR A 13 -55.96 8.50 3.27
CA TYR A 13 -56.70 7.41 2.64
C TYR A 13 -55.93 6.10 2.78
N HIS A 14 -56.61 5.15 3.40
CA HIS A 14 -56.30 3.73 3.54
C HIS A 14 -56.73 2.95 2.30
N GLN A 15 -56.10 1.77 2.14
CA GLN A 15 -56.53 0.51 1.51
C GLN A 15 -55.48 0.05 0.48
N GLY A 16 -54.79 -1.08 0.62
CA GLY A 16 -55.09 -2.30 1.36
C GLY A 16 -55.28 -3.42 0.35
N PHE A 17 -54.28 -4.29 0.17
CA PHE A 17 -54.47 -5.64 -0.34
C PHE A 17 -53.38 -6.56 0.24
N CYS A 18 -53.82 -7.47 1.11
CA CYS A 18 -53.11 -8.69 1.48
C CYS A 18 -53.55 -9.81 0.53
N CYS A 19 -52.61 -10.61 0.04
CA CYS A 19 -52.83 -12.02 -0.30
C CYS A 19 -51.56 -12.81 0.02
N LEU A 20 -51.74 -13.93 0.73
CA LEU A 20 -50.75 -14.88 1.21
C LEU A 20 -50.63 -16.09 0.26
N ALA A 21 -49.41 -16.66 0.24
CA ALA A 21 -49.01 -18.04 -0.12
C ALA A 21 -49.16 -18.47 -1.60
N ALA A 22 -48.28 -19.28 -2.23
CA ALA A 22 -47.21 -20.18 -1.80
C ALA A 22 -46.23 -20.44 -3.00
N PRO A 23 -45.21 -21.33 -2.90
CA PRO A 23 -43.93 -21.21 -3.62
C PRO A 23 -43.87 -21.98 -4.95
N SER A 24 -43.05 -21.48 -5.88
CA SER A 24 -42.64 -22.22 -7.07
C SER A 24 -41.12 -22.12 -7.21
N GLN A 25 -40.46 -23.27 -7.10
CA GLN A 25 -39.08 -23.47 -7.50
C GLN A 25 -38.96 -23.28 -9.00
N GLU A 26 -38.05 -22.42 -9.44
CA GLU A 26 -37.37 -22.61 -10.72
C GLU A 26 -35.88 -22.38 -10.53
N SER A 27 -35.16 -23.46 -10.77
CA SER A 27 -33.73 -23.60 -10.78
C SER A 27 -33.18 -22.81 -11.96
N GLY A 28 -32.35 -21.81 -11.67
CA GLY A 28 -31.62 -21.04 -12.67
C GLY A 28 -30.23 -20.77 -12.14
N SER A 29 -29.30 -21.66 -12.48
CA SER A 29 -27.88 -21.56 -12.17
C SER A 29 -27.32 -20.19 -12.53
N ALA A 30 -27.08 -19.37 -11.51
CA ALA A 30 -26.21 -18.21 -11.60
C ALA A 30 -24.79 -18.61 -11.17
N GLU A 31 -24.23 -19.61 -11.84
CA GLU A 31 -22.78 -19.78 -11.88
C GLU A 31 -22.25 -18.97 -13.05
N GLN A 32 -21.96 -17.69 -12.83
CA GLN A 32 -21.07 -16.97 -13.73
C GLN A 32 -20.35 -15.82 -13.03
N LEU A 33 -19.02 -15.94 -13.03
CA LEU A 33 -18.01 -14.88 -13.00
C LEU A 33 -17.79 -14.15 -11.67
N ALA A 34 -17.25 -14.87 -10.69
CA ALA A 34 -16.09 -14.34 -9.98
C ALA A 34 -14.84 -14.67 -10.82
N SER A 35 -14.58 -13.84 -11.84
CA SER A 35 -13.25 -13.82 -12.47
C SER A 35 -12.24 -13.57 -11.36
N SER A 36 -11.54 -14.63 -10.95
CA SER A 36 -10.34 -14.50 -10.15
C SER A 36 -9.33 -13.78 -11.02
N THR A 37 -9.32 -12.45 -10.96
CA THR A 37 -8.26 -11.66 -11.57
C THR A 37 -6.98 -12.04 -10.81
N GLU A 38 -6.22 -12.97 -11.38
CA GLU A 38 -4.90 -13.31 -10.88
C GLU A 38 -4.07 -12.04 -10.79
N LEU A 39 -3.41 -11.85 -9.65
CA LEU A 39 -2.57 -10.67 -9.49
C LEU A 39 -1.33 -10.82 -10.39
N PRO A 40 -0.84 -9.74 -10.98
CA PRO A 40 0.37 -9.80 -11.79
C PRO A 40 1.54 -10.45 -11.02
N THR A 41 2.17 -11.46 -11.60
CA THR A 41 3.45 -11.97 -11.09
C THR A 41 4.59 -11.02 -11.47
N ASP A 42 5.78 -11.15 -10.86
CA ASP A 42 6.97 -10.37 -11.23
C ASP A 42 7.22 -10.32 -12.75
N ALA A 43 6.98 -11.44 -13.45
CA ALA A 43 7.14 -11.55 -14.91
C ALA A 43 6.08 -10.77 -15.72
N THR A 44 4.89 -10.52 -15.16
CA THR A 44 3.76 -9.89 -15.86
C THR A 44 3.46 -8.47 -15.35
N VAL A 45 4.18 -8.00 -14.33
CA VAL A 45 4.04 -6.62 -13.81
C VAL A 45 4.36 -5.58 -14.87
N ILE A 46 5.39 -5.81 -15.69
CA ILE A 46 5.79 -4.86 -16.74
C ILE A 46 4.72 -4.78 -17.84
N SER A 47 4.06 -5.88 -18.21
CA SER A 47 2.99 -5.83 -19.22
C SER A 47 1.75 -5.10 -18.70
N HIS A 48 1.42 -5.26 -17.41
CA HIS A 48 0.31 -4.56 -16.77
C HIS A 48 0.61 -3.08 -16.49
N PHE A 49 1.87 -2.76 -16.18
CA PHE A 49 2.31 -1.43 -15.77
C PHE A 49 3.59 -1.06 -16.52
N LYS A 50 3.45 -0.79 -17.82
CA LYS A 50 4.57 -0.50 -18.73
C LYS A 50 5.56 0.55 -18.18
N TRP A 51 5.03 1.58 -17.53
CA TRP A 51 5.83 2.65 -16.94
C TRP A 51 6.83 2.17 -15.86
N LEU A 52 6.58 1.03 -15.21
CA LEU A 52 7.52 0.45 -14.24
C LEU A 52 8.78 -0.11 -14.92
N GLY A 53 8.64 -0.70 -16.11
CA GLY A 53 9.78 -1.19 -16.89
C GLY A 53 10.66 -0.06 -17.41
N GLU A 54 10.06 1.11 -17.67
CA GLU A 54 10.77 2.31 -18.15
C GLU A 54 11.59 3.00 -17.05
N LEU A 55 11.32 2.74 -15.76
CA LEU A 55 12.05 3.37 -14.66
C LEU A 55 13.47 2.82 -14.47
N PHE A 56 13.67 1.53 -14.74
CA PHE A 56 14.93 0.84 -14.51
C PHE A 56 15.29 -0.05 -15.71
N PRO A 57 15.48 0.54 -16.90
CA PRO A 57 15.88 -0.21 -18.07
C PRO A 57 17.24 -0.85 -17.80
N ASP A 58 17.37 -2.12 -18.16
CA ASP A 58 18.64 -2.85 -18.14
C ASP A 58 19.32 -2.99 -16.76
N ILE A 59 18.59 -2.80 -15.66
CA ILE A 59 19.09 -3.10 -14.31
C ILE A 59 18.72 -4.54 -13.93
N PRO A 60 19.70 -5.43 -13.70
CA PRO A 60 19.44 -6.79 -13.24
C PRO A 60 18.63 -6.82 -11.94
N GLU A 61 17.73 -7.80 -11.83
CA GLU A 61 16.88 -7.98 -10.65
C GLU A 61 17.70 -8.13 -9.36
N SER A 62 18.84 -8.82 -9.42
CA SER A 62 19.75 -8.98 -8.28
C SER A 62 20.25 -7.64 -7.72
N ILE A 63 20.47 -6.65 -8.58
CA ILE A 63 20.84 -5.28 -8.18
C ILE A 63 19.61 -4.57 -7.61
N LEU A 64 18.45 -4.70 -8.24
CA LEU A 64 17.19 -4.10 -7.74
C LEU A 64 16.81 -4.61 -6.34
N ARG A 65 17.10 -5.87 -6.00
CA ARG A 65 16.89 -6.40 -4.65
C ARG A 65 17.68 -5.67 -3.56
N THR A 66 18.77 -4.98 -3.94
CA THR A 66 19.55 -4.14 -3.02
C THR A 66 18.98 -2.72 -2.86
N HIS A 67 17.90 -2.38 -3.57
CA HIS A 67 17.31 -1.05 -3.51
C HIS A 67 16.78 -0.75 -2.09
N PRO A 68 17.06 0.43 -1.50
CA PRO A 68 16.63 0.79 -0.13
C PRO A 68 15.10 0.80 0.04
N PHE A 69 14.36 0.95 -1.06
CA PHE A 69 12.90 0.88 -1.07
C PHE A 69 12.34 -0.55 -1.00
N TYR A 70 13.15 -1.57 -1.23
CA TYR A 70 12.69 -2.96 -1.20
C TYR A 70 13.36 -3.79 -0.11
N ARG A 71 14.68 -3.66 0.05
CA ARG A 71 15.43 -4.51 0.97
C ARG A 71 14.97 -4.37 2.42
N HIS A 72 15.11 -5.46 3.16
CA HIS A 72 15.08 -5.52 4.61
C HIS A 72 16.13 -6.54 5.07
N PRO A 73 16.66 -6.44 6.30
CA PRO A 73 17.59 -7.44 6.81
C PRO A 73 16.94 -8.82 6.88
N GLN A 74 17.75 -9.85 6.79
CA GLN A 74 17.36 -11.20 7.21
C GLN A 74 17.56 -11.30 8.72
N ASN A 75 16.59 -11.90 9.41
CA ASN A 75 16.71 -12.16 10.83
C ASN A 75 17.19 -13.60 11.03
N GLU A 76 18.44 -13.75 11.45
CA GLU A 76 18.96 -15.04 11.89
C GLU A 76 19.29 -14.95 13.39
N HIS A 77 18.47 -15.64 14.18
CA HIS A 77 18.72 -16.02 15.58
C HIS A 77 18.72 -14.93 16.66
N ILE A 78 18.26 -13.71 16.39
CA ILE A 78 18.17 -12.65 17.42
C ILE A 78 16.95 -12.88 18.31
N ARG A 79 17.17 -12.98 19.62
CA ARG A 79 16.10 -13.11 20.62
C ARG A 79 15.77 -11.76 21.25
N ILE A 80 14.48 -11.51 21.43
CA ILE A 80 13.97 -10.36 22.18
C ILE A 80 13.04 -10.81 23.31
N SER A 81 12.82 -9.92 24.28
CA SER A 81 12.15 -10.26 25.54
C SER A 81 10.62 -10.37 25.46
N ARG A 82 10.02 -9.93 24.35
CA ARG A 82 8.56 -9.94 24.16
C ARG A 82 8.16 -10.02 22.69
N SER A 83 6.95 -10.47 22.47
CA SER A 83 6.27 -10.42 21.18
C SER A 83 5.41 -9.15 21.03
N PHE A 84 4.85 -8.99 19.84
CA PHE A 84 3.96 -7.91 19.46
C PHE A 84 2.69 -7.90 20.31
N ASP A 85 2.29 -6.74 20.83
CA ASP A 85 1.05 -6.55 21.56
C ASP A 85 0.02 -5.80 20.71
N ALA A 86 -0.91 -6.55 20.12
CA ALA A 86 -2.02 -5.99 19.35
C ALA A 86 -3.02 -5.20 20.20
N ARG A 87 -3.01 -5.33 21.54
CA ARG A 87 -3.84 -4.47 22.44
C ARG A 87 -3.37 -3.03 22.44
N SER A 88 -2.19 -2.72 21.88
CA SER A 88 -1.76 -1.35 21.61
C SER A 88 -2.81 -0.53 20.85
N ARG A 89 -3.67 -1.15 20.02
CA ARG A 89 -4.80 -0.49 19.35
C ARG A 89 -5.87 0.06 20.29
N LEU A 90 -5.95 -0.41 21.53
CA LEU A 90 -6.93 0.07 22.52
C LEU A 90 -6.46 1.35 23.20
N ARG A 91 -5.17 1.70 23.02
CA ARG A 91 -4.62 2.95 23.53
C ARG A 91 -4.84 4.04 22.49
N PRO A 92 -5.18 5.28 22.91
CA PRO A 92 -5.18 6.41 22.02
C PRO A 92 -3.85 6.47 21.26
N PRO A 93 -3.87 6.77 19.96
CA PRO A 93 -2.66 6.73 19.16
C PRO A 93 -1.77 7.88 19.64
N ALA A 94 -0.59 7.52 20.18
CA ALA A 94 0.37 8.51 20.66
C ALA A 94 0.83 9.47 19.55
N GLN A 95 0.64 9.12 18.28
CA GLN A 95 1.01 9.91 17.12
C GLN A 95 -0.16 10.01 16.13
N LYS A 96 -0.48 11.24 15.70
CA LYS A 96 -1.49 11.51 14.67
C LYS A 96 -0.97 11.30 13.25
N SER A 97 0.35 11.18 13.07
CA SER A 97 0.99 10.97 11.77
C SER A 97 1.88 9.73 11.79
N PRO A 98 1.98 8.98 10.68
CA PRO A 98 2.82 7.80 10.60
C PRO A 98 4.30 8.16 10.42
N GLY A 99 4.62 9.41 10.05
CA GLY A 99 5.95 9.86 9.64
C GLY A 99 7.07 9.47 10.60
N PRO A 100 7.02 9.84 11.90
CA PRO A 100 8.09 9.52 12.84
C PRO A 100 8.35 8.02 12.97
N ALA A 101 7.29 7.20 13.05
CA ALA A 101 7.44 5.76 13.14
C ALA A 101 7.98 5.15 11.83
N LEU A 102 7.51 5.63 10.67
CA LEU A 102 8.04 5.24 9.36
C LEU A 102 9.53 5.54 9.24
N THR A 103 9.99 6.72 9.71
CA THR A 103 11.42 7.10 9.66
C THR A 103 12.27 6.13 10.48
N VAL A 104 11.86 5.82 11.70
CA VAL A 104 12.62 4.90 12.56
C VAL A 104 12.63 3.48 11.98
N CYS A 105 11.49 2.97 11.52
CA CYS A 105 11.43 1.67 10.84
C CYS A 105 12.35 1.65 9.62
N LYS A 106 12.34 2.71 8.80
CA LYS A 106 13.19 2.85 7.62
C LYS A 106 14.67 2.78 7.96
N GLU A 107 15.13 3.48 9.01
CA GLU A 107 16.55 3.38 9.40
C GLU A 107 16.94 1.99 9.90
N ILE A 108 16.05 1.29 10.59
CA ILE A 108 16.30 -0.07 11.06
C ILE A 108 16.30 -1.06 9.89
N LEU A 109 15.28 -1.02 9.02
CA LEU A 109 15.12 -1.93 7.88
C LEU A 109 16.20 -1.75 6.80
N LYS A 110 16.97 -0.66 6.84
CA LYS A 110 18.12 -0.46 5.95
C LYS A 110 19.42 -1.08 6.47
N LYS A 111 19.49 -1.51 7.73
CA LYS A 111 20.71 -2.10 8.27
C LYS A 111 20.95 -3.47 7.66
N LEU A 112 22.23 -3.86 7.55
CA LEU A 112 22.61 -5.20 7.09
C LEU A 112 22.45 -6.24 8.19
N SER A 113 22.73 -5.85 9.45
CA SER A 113 22.55 -6.66 10.64
C SER A 113 21.82 -5.87 11.72
N LEU A 114 21.05 -6.58 12.54
CA LEU A 114 20.27 -5.97 13.62
C LEU A 114 20.82 -6.36 14.98
N SER A 115 20.77 -5.42 15.92
CA SER A 115 20.94 -5.71 17.34
C SER A 115 19.60 -6.10 17.99
N PRO A 116 19.61 -6.75 19.17
CA PRO A 116 18.38 -6.95 19.95
C PRO A 116 17.63 -5.64 20.24
N GLN A 117 18.36 -4.54 20.43
CA GLN A 117 17.81 -3.20 20.63
C GLN A 117 17.11 -2.69 19.37
N ASP A 118 17.69 -2.91 18.18
CA ASP A 118 17.05 -2.57 16.91
C ASP A 118 15.76 -3.35 16.71
N LEU A 119 15.76 -4.65 17.02
CA LEU A 119 14.59 -5.50 16.86
C LEU A 119 13.47 -5.10 17.83
N MET A 120 13.82 -4.82 19.10
CA MET A 120 12.88 -4.27 20.09
C MET A 120 12.32 -2.90 19.68
N GLN A 121 13.14 -2.05 19.08
CA GLN A 121 12.70 -0.75 18.60
C GLN A 121 11.79 -0.90 17.38
N LEU A 122 12.11 -1.80 16.45
CA LEU A 122 11.26 -2.12 15.29
C LEU A 122 9.89 -2.61 15.74
N LEU A 123 9.85 -3.53 16.72
CA LEU A 123 8.62 -4.02 17.34
C LEU A 123 7.76 -2.86 17.87
N LYS A 124 8.36 -1.96 18.67
CA LYS A 124 7.67 -0.81 19.25
C LYS A 124 7.13 0.16 18.20
N GLN A 125 7.88 0.40 17.11
CA GLN A 125 7.39 1.27 16.03
C GLN A 125 6.35 0.59 15.16
N ALA A 126 6.44 -0.72 14.95
CA ALA A 126 5.42 -1.50 14.27
C ALA A 126 4.09 -1.45 15.03
N GLU A 127 4.10 -1.58 16.36
CA GLU A 127 2.89 -1.42 17.20
C GLU A 127 2.28 -0.02 17.09
N ARG A 128 3.12 1.03 17.01
CA ARG A 128 2.64 2.41 16.79
C ARG A 128 2.03 2.60 15.40
N LEU A 129 2.67 2.06 14.37
CA LEU A 129 2.14 2.07 13.00
C LEU A 129 0.84 1.27 12.90
N TYR A 130 0.74 0.14 13.59
CA TYR A 130 -0.48 -0.65 13.69
C TYR A 130 -1.61 0.12 14.39
N GLY A 131 -1.32 0.77 15.52
CA GLY A 131 -2.29 1.63 16.20
C GLY A 131 -2.77 2.79 15.30
N TYR A 132 -1.86 3.46 14.60
CA TYR A 132 -2.18 4.47 13.59
C TYR A 132 -3.07 3.88 12.48
N ALA A 133 -2.66 2.76 11.89
CA ALA A 133 -3.36 2.08 10.82
C ALA A 133 -4.75 1.62 11.24
N SER A 134 -4.94 1.26 12.51
CA SER A 134 -6.21 0.76 13.05
C SER A 134 -7.19 1.88 13.41
N GLN A 135 -6.71 3.05 13.78
CA GLN A 135 -7.55 4.10 14.37
C GLN A 135 -7.65 5.35 13.50
N THR A 136 -6.54 5.88 13.01
CA THR A 136 -6.46 7.26 12.48
C THR A 136 -6.07 7.35 11.02
N MET A 137 -5.57 6.27 10.43
CA MET A 137 -5.21 6.25 9.01
C MET A 137 -6.45 6.49 8.14
N ALA A 138 -6.36 7.51 7.28
CA ALA A 138 -7.42 7.86 6.34
C ALA A 138 -7.57 6.77 5.27
N LEU A 139 -8.83 6.41 4.97
CA LEU A 139 -9.18 5.34 4.04
C LEU A 139 -9.86 5.86 2.76
N ASN A 140 -10.40 7.07 2.85
CA ASN A 140 -11.18 7.68 1.78
C ASN A 140 -10.48 8.92 1.25
N TYR A 141 -10.66 9.21 -0.03
CA TYR A 141 -10.22 10.43 -0.68
C TYR A 141 -11.38 11.05 -1.46
N ARG A 142 -11.34 12.38 -1.62
CA ARG A 142 -12.44 13.11 -2.27
C ARG A 142 -12.35 12.99 -3.79
N ARG A 143 -13.53 13.00 -4.44
CA ARG A 143 -13.72 13.32 -5.88
C ARG A 143 -13.16 12.34 -6.93
N ALA A 144 -12.74 11.12 -6.56
CA ALA A 144 -12.21 10.13 -7.51
C ALA A 144 -11.05 10.66 -8.40
N GLN A 145 -10.35 11.70 -7.96
CA GLN A 145 -9.25 12.29 -8.73
C GLN A 145 -7.97 11.51 -8.46
N PRO A 146 -7.17 11.20 -9.49
CA PRO A 146 -5.93 10.45 -9.32
C PRO A 146 -4.96 11.06 -8.32
N LEU A 147 -4.85 12.40 -8.23
CA LEU A 147 -3.95 13.05 -7.28
C LEU A 147 -4.30 12.73 -5.82
N TYR A 148 -5.57 12.87 -5.43
CA TYR A 148 -6.01 12.56 -4.07
C TYR A 148 -5.95 11.05 -3.79
N ALA A 149 -6.20 10.22 -4.80
CA ALA A 149 -6.01 8.77 -4.68
C ALA A 149 -4.54 8.43 -4.39
N ILE A 150 -3.58 9.04 -5.09
CA ILE A 150 -2.14 8.86 -4.82
C ILE A 150 -1.80 9.24 -3.38
N GLU A 151 -2.33 10.34 -2.86
CA GLU A 151 -2.02 10.78 -1.50
C GLU A 151 -2.55 9.82 -0.43
N THR A 152 -3.79 9.36 -0.56
CA THR A 152 -4.40 8.44 0.40
C THR A 152 -3.87 7.02 0.23
N LEU A 153 -3.95 6.44 -0.98
CA LEU A 153 -3.48 5.08 -1.23
C LEU A 153 -1.96 4.97 -1.07
N GLY A 154 -1.20 6.01 -1.43
CA GLY A 154 0.24 6.05 -1.19
C GLY A 154 0.58 6.02 0.30
N ALA A 155 -0.19 6.71 1.15
CA ALA A 155 0.02 6.65 2.60
C ALA A 155 -0.31 5.26 3.16
N ILE A 156 -1.41 4.66 2.73
CA ILE A 156 -1.79 3.28 3.10
C ILE A 156 -0.68 2.32 2.67
N PHE A 157 -0.26 2.38 1.41
CA PHE A 157 0.79 1.53 0.84
C PHE A 157 2.10 1.62 1.64
N LEU A 158 2.56 2.82 2.01
CA LEU A 158 3.79 2.99 2.79
C LEU A 158 3.68 2.38 4.19
N VAL A 159 2.52 2.52 4.84
CA VAL A 159 2.27 1.94 6.17
C VAL A 159 2.22 0.41 6.08
N LEU A 160 1.51 -0.15 5.10
CA LEU A 160 1.40 -1.60 4.91
C LEU A 160 2.73 -2.24 4.53
N ASP A 161 3.47 -1.66 3.58
CA ASP A 161 4.79 -2.19 3.20
C ASP A 161 5.75 -2.18 4.39
N THR A 162 5.73 -1.11 5.20
CA THR A 162 6.57 -1.03 6.40
C THR A 162 6.16 -2.06 7.45
N LEU A 163 4.85 -2.22 7.71
CA LEU A 163 4.33 -3.22 8.64
C LEU A 163 4.63 -4.66 8.17
N TYR A 164 4.49 -4.91 6.87
CA TYR A 164 4.85 -6.19 6.27
C TYR A 164 6.33 -6.48 6.47
N CYS A 165 7.21 -5.58 6.04
CA CYS A 165 8.66 -5.75 6.20
C CYS A 165 9.07 -5.90 7.66
N ALA A 166 8.46 -5.13 8.57
CA ALA A 166 8.69 -5.28 10.00
C ALA A 166 8.28 -6.67 10.49
N ALA A 167 7.14 -7.20 10.03
CA ALA A 167 6.68 -8.53 10.40
C ALA A 167 7.63 -9.63 9.88
N GLU A 168 8.12 -9.53 8.64
CA GLU A 168 9.10 -10.49 8.09
C GLU A 168 10.40 -10.47 8.90
N VAL A 169 10.90 -9.29 9.27
CA VAL A 169 12.11 -9.16 10.08
C VAL A 169 11.90 -9.65 11.51
N LEU A 170 10.74 -9.39 12.11
CA LEU A 170 10.42 -9.82 13.46
C LEU A 170 10.11 -11.33 13.55
N GLY A 171 9.76 -11.98 12.44
CA GLY A 171 9.37 -13.38 12.40
C GLY A 171 8.19 -13.66 13.34
N ASP A 172 8.28 -14.73 14.12
CA ASP A 172 7.23 -15.15 15.06
C ASP A 172 6.91 -14.08 16.13
N TYR A 173 7.89 -13.27 16.53
CA TYR A 173 7.66 -12.18 17.47
C TYR A 173 6.68 -11.13 16.94
N SER A 174 6.48 -11.05 15.62
CA SER A 174 5.52 -10.14 15.01
C SER A 174 4.07 -10.49 15.32
N MET A 175 3.77 -11.78 15.58
CA MET A 175 2.40 -12.29 15.70
C MET A 175 1.51 -11.83 14.52
N LYS A 176 2.07 -11.74 13.30
CA LYS A 176 1.41 -11.18 12.10
C LYS A 176 0.01 -11.74 11.87
N GLN A 177 -0.17 -13.04 12.08
CA GLN A 177 -1.44 -13.75 11.92
C GLN A 177 -2.57 -13.20 12.80
N ASP A 178 -2.26 -12.62 13.96
CA ASP A 178 -3.27 -12.16 14.93
C ASP A 178 -3.82 -10.76 14.59
N TRP A 179 -3.05 -9.95 13.86
CA TRP A 179 -3.41 -8.54 13.63
C TRP A 179 -3.50 -8.15 12.15
N TRP A 180 -2.80 -8.84 11.24
CA TRP A 180 -2.85 -8.53 9.80
C TRP A 180 -4.27 -8.59 9.22
N PRO A 181 -5.10 -9.63 9.52
CA PRO A 181 -6.48 -9.69 9.01
C PRO A 181 -7.33 -8.47 9.40
N SER A 182 -7.10 -7.91 10.59
CA SER A 182 -7.83 -6.72 11.06
C SER A 182 -7.49 -5.46 10.26
N ILE A 183 -6.23 -5.31 9.85
CA ILE A 183 -5.82 -4.23 8.94
C ILE A 183 -6.42 -4.44 7.56
N VAL A 184 -6.33 -5.66 7.02
CA VAL A 184 -6.89 -5.99 5.70
C VAL A 184 -8.37 -5.64 5.65
N HIS A 185 -9.14 -6.08 6.64
CA HIS A 185 -10.56 -5.75 6.74
C HIS A 185 -10.80 -4.23 6.77
N ARG A 186 -9.98 -3.47 7.51
CA ARG A 186 -10.10 -2.01 7.59
C ARG A 186 -9.82 -1.32 6.26
N ILE A 187 -8.86 -1.81 5.47
CA ILE A 187 -8.51 -1.21 4.17
C ILE A 187 -9.31 -1.77 2.99
N GLU A 188 -10.28 -2.65 3.22
CA GLU A 188 -11.04 -3.31 2.15
C GLU A 188 -11.68 -2.30 1.20
N ALA A 189 -12.29 -1.25 1.76
CA ALA A 189 -12.95 -0.18 1.00
C ALA A 189 -11.99 0.83 0.36
N ALA A 190 -10.69 0.80 0.67
CA ALA A 190 -9.70 1.74 0.12
C ALA A 190 -9.31 1.34 -1.31
N ARG A 191 -10.23 1.57 -2.25
CA ARG A 191 -10.10 1.22 -3.67
C ARG A 191 -10.02 2.44 -4.57
N PHE A 192 -9.34 2.32 -5.70
CA PHE A 192 -9.35 3.34 -6.75
C PHE A 192 -10.15 2.91 -7.96
N VAL A 193 -11.26 3.62 -8.20
CA VAL A 193 -12.10 3.47 -9.38
C VAL A 193 -12.03 4.78 -10.18
N PRO A 194 -11.33 4.80 -11.33
CA PRO A 194 -11.21 6.02 -12.13
C PRO A 194 -12.54 6.39 -12.78
N LYS A 195 -12.89 7.69 -12.76
CA LYS A 195 -14.01 8.19 -13.57
C LYS A 195 -13.55 8.51 -15.00
N LYS A 196 -14.37 8.17 -15.99
CA LYS A 196 -14.12 8.34 -17.44
C LYS A 196 -13.65 9.75 -17.85
N GLU A 197 -14.01 10.76 -17.07
CA GLU A 197 -13.70 12.18 -17.32
C GLU A 197 -12.21 12.55 -17.13
N HIS A 198 -11.40 11.73 -16.46
CA HIS A 198 -10.02 12.09 -16.09
C HIS A 198 -8.96 11.82 -17.17
N LEU A 199 -9.33 11.40 -18.38
CA LEU A 199 -8.39 11.00 -19.45
C LEU A 199 -7.86 12.17 -20.32
N ARG A 200 -8.02 13.43 -19.90
CA ARG A 200 -7.85 14.61 -20.78
C ARG A 200 -6.45 15.26 -20.81
N CYS A 201 -5.45 14.78 -20.07
CA CYS A 201 -4.10 15.40 -20.02
C CYS A 201 -3.01 14.40 -19.56
N ASP A 202 -1.78 14.51 -20.06
CA ASP A 202 -0.63 13.63 -19.73
C ASP A 202 -0.32 13.54 -18.23
N LYS A 203 -0.36 14.66 -17.49
CA LYS A 203 -0.19 14.63 -16.02
C LYS A 203 -1.30 13.82 -15.35
N SER A 204 -2.52 13.89 -15.90
CA SER A 204 -3.65 13.09 -15.46
C SER A 204 -3.42 11.60 -15.77
N VAL A 205 -2.86 11.28 -16.94
CA VAL A 205 -2.52 9.91 -17.35
C VAL A 205 -1.46 9.29 -16.44
N ARG A 206 -0.37 9.99 -16.16
CA ARG A 206 0.66 9.47 -15.25
C ARG A 206 0.11 9.25 -13.84
N ASN A 207 -0.61 10.24 -13.31
CA ASN A 207 -1.19 10.10 -11.96
C ASN A 207 -2.24 8.98 -11.93
N LEU A 208 -2.99 8.79 -13.01
CA LEU A 208 -3.91 7.67 -13.17
C LEU A 208 -3.17 6.33 -13.10
N HIS A 209 -2.08 6.16 -13.83
CA HIS A 209 -1.27 4.94 -13.78
C HIS A 209 -0.71 4.68 -12.38
N ILE A 210 -0.19 5.70 -11.68
CA ILE A 210 0.31 5.54 -10.31
C ILE A 210 -0.84 5.12 -9.37
N ALA A 211 -2.02 5.76 -9.47
CA ALA A 211 -3.17 5.43 -8.64
C ALA A 211 -3.68 4.00 -8.88
N LEU A 212 -3.75 3.55 -10.13
CA LEU A 212 -4.09 2.17 -10.49
C LEU A 212 -3.05 1.16 -9.99
N THR A 213 -1.76 1.50 -10.11
CA THR A 213 -0.68 0.65 -9.62
C THR A 213 -0.69 0.55 -8.09
N LEU A 214 -1.02 1.64 -7.38
CA LEU A 214 -1.21 1.63 -5.93
C LEU A 214 -2.37 0.73 -5.52
N ASP A 215 -3.51 0.84 -6.19
CA ASP A 215 -4.67 -0.01 -5.93
C ASP A 215 -4.34 -1.50 -6.10
N ALA A 216 -3.67 -1.85 -7.20
CA ALA A 216 -3.18 -3.20 -7.45
C ALA A 216 -2.16 -3.66 -6.40
N ALA A 217 -1.23 -2.80 -5.98
CA ALA A 217 -0.27 -3.12 -4.92
C ALA A 217 -0.96 -3.42 -3.58
N LEU A 218 -2.04 -2.71 -3.26
CA LEU A 218 -2.82 -2.98 -2.06
C LEU A 218 -3.47 -4.37 -2.09
N GLU A 219 -3.79 -4.93 -3.26
CA GLU A 219 -4.31 -6.29 -3.37
C GLU A 219 -3.36 -7.38 -2.89
N TYR A 220 -2.06 -7.23 -3.12
CA TYR A 220 -1.08 -8.17 -2.59
C TYR A 220 -1.13 -8.17 -1.06
N TYR A 221 -1.15 -6.97 -0.47
CA TYR A 221 -1.24 -6.84 0.98
C TYR A 221 -2.55 -7.36 1.55
N ARG A 222 -3.68 -7.19 0.85
CA ARG A 222 -4.95 -7.84 1.24
C ARG A 222 -4.85 -9.36 1.23
N LYS A 223 -4.11 -9.93 0.28
CA LYS A 223 -3.78 -11.37 0.24
C LYS A 223 -2.66 -11.80 1.20
N GLY A 224 -2.12 -10.89 2.00
CA GLY A 224 -1.07 -11.20 2.96
C GLY A 224 0.31 -11.45 2.36
N ILE A 225 0.54 -11.02 1.11
CA ILE A 225 1.81 -11.14 0.38
C ILE A 225 2.34 -9.76 0.03
N ARG A 226 3.65 -9.65 -0.17
CA ARG A 226 4.27 -8.39 -0.63
C ARG A 226 4.12 -8.23 -2.14
N PRO A 227 3.88 -7.02 -2.66
CA PRO A 227 3.88 -6.78 -4.10
C PRO A 227 5.26 -7.06 -4.73
N PRO A 228 5.27 -7.35 -6.04
CA PRO A 228 6.47 -7.48 -6.87
C PRO A 228 7.53 -6.40 -6.65
N LEU A 229 8.80 -6.80 -6.76
CA LEU A 229 9.98 -5.94 -6.56
C LEU A 229 9.87 -4.60 -7.30
N LEU A 230 9.64 -4.66 -8.61
CA LEU A 230 9.53 -3.48 -9.47
C LEU A 230 8.34 -2.59 -9.09
N MET A 231 7.23 -3.20 -8.66
CA MET A 231 6.05 -2.46 -8.24
C MET A 231 6.33 -1.66 -6.96
N VAL A 232 6.94 -2.29 -5.95
CA VAL A 232 7.28 -1.62 -4.69
C VAL A 232 8.29 -0.48 -4.91
N ILE A 233 9.38 -0.76 -5.64
CA ILE A 233 10.41 0.24 -5.92
C ILE A 233 9.82 1.37 -6.75
N GLY A 234 9.16 1.06 -7.88
CA GLY A 234 8.63 2.05 -8.80
C GLY A 234 7.55 2.93 -8.18
N LEU A 235 6.68 2.38 -7.33
CA LEU A 235 5.72 3.16 -6.57
C LEU A 235 6.41 4.11 -5.59
N LYS A 236 7.37 3.64 -4.80
CA LYS A 236 8.11 4.51 -3.86
C LYS A 236 8.91 5.59 -4.59
N GLU A 237 9.50 5.27 -5.74
CA GLU A 237 10.13 6.26 -6.62
C GLU A 237 9.14 7.30 -7.12
N ALA A 238 7.97 6.88 -7.61
CA ALA A 238 6.93 7.80 -8.07
C ALA A 238 6.43 8.71 -6.94
N LEU A 239 6.23 8.18 -5.74
CA LEU A 239 5.80 8.93 -4.56
C LEU A 239 6.87 9.94 -4.12
N PHE A 240 8.11 9.51 -3.91
CA PHE A 240 9.14 10.33 -3.28
C PHE A 240 9.96 11.16 -4.26
N CYS A 241 10.37 10.56 -5.38
CA CYS A 241 11.35 11.12 -6.32
C CYS A 241 10.71 11.62 -7.63
N GLY A 242 9.52 11.13 -7.98
CA GLY A 242 8.84 11.50 -9.22
C GLY A 242 8.42 12.99 -9.27
N PRO A 243 8.14 13.55 -10.45
CA PRO A 243 7.68 14.94 -10.55
C PRO A 243 6.28 15.11 -9.94
N GLY A 244 5.91 16.29 -9.43
CA GLY A 244 4.55 16.59 -8.98
C GLY A 244 4.49 17.32 -7.65
N SER A 245 3.28 17.53 -7.14
CA SER A 245 3.00 18.38 -5.96
C SER A 245 2.25 17.63 -4.84
N THR A 246 2.48 16.33 -4.70
CA THR A 246 1.86 15.54 -3.61
C THR A 246 2.49 15.88 -2.26
N ARG A 247 1.79 15.55 -1.18
CA ARG A 247 2.34 15.61 0.19
C ARG A 247 3.65 14.84 0.40
N PHE A 248 4.01 13.92 -0.51
CA PHE A 248 5.28 13.17 -0.44
C PHE A 248 6.50 14.01 -0.83
N LYS A 249 6.29 15.25 -1.31
CA LYS A 249 7.36 16.20 -1.62
C LYS A 249 7.80 17.07 -0.46
N SER A 250 7.07 17.05 0.66
CA SER A 250 7.47 17.79 1.85
C SER A 250 8.83 17.32 2.40
N PRO A 251 9.59 18.18 3.10
CA PRO A 251 10.95 17.86 3.60
C PRO A 251 11.05 16.62 4.49
N GLN A 252 9.97 16.24 5.20
CA GLN A 252 9.97 15.04 6.03
C GLN A 252 10.31 13.74 5.27
N TRP A 253 10.18 13.75 3.93
CA TRP A 253 10.47 12.61 3.05
C TRP A 253 11.85 12.71 2.37
N ASP A 254 12.63 13.76 2.64
CA ASP A 254 13.98 13.91 2.10
C ASP A 254 14.89 12.71 2.40
N PRO A 255 14.84 12.08 3.60
CA PRO A 255 15.65 10.90 3.88
C PRO A 255 15.39 9.72 2.93
N TRP A 256 14.18 9.58 2.36
CA TRP A 256 13.89 8.54 1.37
C TRP A 256 14.46 8.89 0.00
N ARG A 257 14.37 10.16 -0.40
CA ARG A 257 14.98 10.66 -1.65
C ARG A 257 16.50 10.50 -1.64
N GLN A 258 17.13 10.85 -0.51
CA GLN A 258 18.56 10.73 -0.31
C GLN A 258 19.02 9.27 -0.45
N ASP A 259 18.32 8.34 0.17
CA ASP A 259 18.64 6.91 0.05
C ASP A 259 18.58 6.42 -1.40
N ALA A 260 17.52 6.78 -2.13
CA ALA A 260 17.37 6.39 -3.52
C ALA A 260 18.45 7.02 -4.41
N ALA A 261 18.84 8.27 -4.13
CA ALA A 261 19.93 8.94 -4.84
C ALA A 261 21.29 8.27 -4.55
N GLN A 262 21.60 7.99 -3.28
CA GLN A 262 22.82 7.28 -2.87
C GLN A 262 22.90 5.89 -3.50
N TRP A 263 21.79 5.15 -3.51
CA TRP A 263 21.74 3.85 -4.15
C TRP A 263 22.05 3.93 -5.66
N ARG A 264 21.43 4.87 -6.39
CA ARG A 264 21.70 5.06 -7.83
C ARG A 264 23.17 5.33 -8.12
N VAL A 265 23.84 6.13 -7.28
CA VAL A 265 25.28 6.40 -7.40
C VAL A 265 26.09 5.13 -7.12
N SER A 266 25.73 4.38 -6.07
CA SER A 266 26.47 3.18 -5.63
C SER A 266 26.49 2.04 -6.66
N ILE A 267 25.47 1.93 -7.51
CA ILE A 267 25.37 0.86 -8.52
C ILE A 267 26.06 1.19 -9.85
N GLN A 268 26.43 2.45 -10.12
CA GLN A 268 27.05 2.83 -11.40
C GLN A 268 28.32 2.02 -11.72
N PRO A 269 29.25 1.81 -10.77
CA PRO A 269 30.45 1.01 -11.04
C PRO A 269 30.12 -0.45 -11.38
N ILE A 270 29.05 -0.99 -10.79
CA ILE A 270 28.60 -2.37 -11.02
C ILE A 270 28.01 -2.48 -12.43
N LEU A 271 27.14 -1.55 -12.82
CA LEU A 271 26.54 -1.52 -14.15
C LEU A 271 27.59 -1.33 -15.26
N ALA A 272 28.61 -0.50 -15.02
CA ALA A 272 29.72 -0.33 -15.95
C ALA A 272 30.45 -1.66 -16.18
N LYS A 273 30.80 -2.39 -15.11
CA LYS A 273 31.47 -3.70 -15.20
C LYS A 273 30.63 -4.74 -15.96
N ILE A 274 29.33 -4.77 -15.73
CA ILE A 274 28.42 -5.68 -16.44
C ILE A 274 28.42 -5.37 -17.94
N LYS A 275 28.26 -4.10 -18.33
CA LYS A 275 28.30 -3.68 -19.74
C LYS A 275 29.61 -4.07 -20.42
N PHE A 276 30.75 -3.85 -19.77
CA PHE A 276 32.06 -4.25 -20.31
C PHE A 276 32.17 -5.77 -20.52
N SER A 277 31.65 -6.56 -19.58
CA SER A 277 31.71 -8.04 -19.65
C SER A 277 30.85 -8.58 -20.80
N THR A 278 29.67 -8.00 -21.04
CA THR A 278 28.79 -8.41 -22.14
C THR A 278 29.38 -8.07 -23.52
N VAL A 279 30.05 -6.92 -23.65
CA VAL A 279 30.69 -6.51 -24.92
C VAL A 279 31.86 -7.43 -25.29
N TRP A 280 32.67 -7.87 -24.32
CA TRP A 280 33.81 -8.75 -24.57
C TRP A 280 33.42 -10.19 -24.94
N MET A 281 32.27 -10.68 -24.47
CA MET A 281 31.79 -12.02 -24.83
C MET A 281 31.05 -12.07 -26.18
N GLY A 282 30.58 -10.95 -26.71
CA GLY A 282 29.91 -10.86 -28.02
C GLY A 282 30.85 -10.68 -29.23
N GLY A 283 32.17 -10.55 -29.02
CA GLY A 283 33.15 -10.23 -30.06
C GLY A 283 33.95 -11.42 -30.63
N LYS A 284 33.50 -12.67 -30.40
CA LYS A 284 34.08 -13.87 -31.00
C LYS A 284 33.01 -14.58 -31.85
N GLY A 285 32.79 -14.07 -33.05
CA GLY A 285 31.94 -14.68 -34.08
C GLY A 285 32.54 -14.39 -35.44
#